data_AF-A0A444ZSV7-F1
#
_entry.id   AF-A0A444ZSV7-F1
#
_cell.length_a   1.000
_cell.length_b   1.000
_cell.length_c   1.000
_cell.angle_alpha   90.00
_cell.angle_beta   90.00
_cell.angle_gamma   90.00
#
_symmetry.space_group_name_H-M   'P 1'
#
loop_
_entity.id
_entity.type
_entity.pdbx_description
1 polymer ?
#
loop_
_entity_poly.entity_id
_entity_poly.type
_entity_poly.pdbx_seq_one_letter_code
_entity_poly.pdbx_strand_id
1 'polypeptide(L)' 'MPIRVMKNLRVCSDCHVAIKYISEIKNLEIIVRDASRFHHFKDGTCSCGDYW' A
#
# COMPACT_ATOMS: atom_id res chain seq x y z
N MET A 1 7.17 -6.97 11.59
CA MET A 1 8.12 -5.95 11.09
C MET A 1 7.61 -5.51 9.72
N PRO A 2 7.35 -4.21 9.49
CA PRO A 2 6.71 -3.76 8.26
C PRO A 2 7.67 -3.73 7.06
N ILE A 3 7.19 -4.10 5.87
CA ILE A 3 7.94 -3.93 4.61
C ILE A 3 7.77 -2.48 4.15
N ARG A 4 8.87 -1.82 3.77
CA ARG A 4 8.84 -0.43 3.29
C ARG A 4 9.25 -0.36 1.83
N VAL A 5 8.42 0.24 1.00
CA VAL A 5 8.67 0.43 -0.43
C VAL A 5 8.63 1.92 -0.75
N MET A 6 9.66 2.43 -1.44
CA MET A 6 9.78 3.84 -1.82
C MET A 6 9.75 3.94 -3.33
N LYS A 7 8.88 4.78 -3.89
CA LYS A 7 8.84 5.10 -5.32
C LYS A 7 8.54 6.57 -5.58
N ASN A 8 8.97 7.05 -6.75
CA ASN A 8 8.77 8.43 -7.19
C ASN A 8 7.54 8.63 -8.09
N LEU A 9 6.83 7.56 -8.43
CA LEU A 9 5.57 7.60 -9.19
C LEU A 9 4.38 7.47 -8.24
N ARG A 10 3.23 8.07 -8.55
CA ARG A 10 1.97 7.85 -7.80
C ARG A 10 1.51 6.40 -7.95
N VAL A 11 0.85 5.82 -6.94
CA VAL A 11 0.29 4.47 -7.08
C VAL A 11 -0.96 4.54 -7.97
N CYS A 12 -1.11 3.58 -8.89
CA CYS A 12 -2.35 3.45 -9.65
C CYS A 12 -3.35 2.60 -8.87
N SER A 13 -4.61 2.61 -9.31
CA SER A 13 -5.70 1.83 -8.70
C SER A 13 -5.37 0.33 -8.64
N ASP A 14 -4.91 -0.26 -9.74
CA ASP A 14 -4.60 -1.70 -9.78
C ASP A 14 -3.47 -2.10 -8.83
N CYS A 15 -2.38 -1.31 -8.79
CA CYS A 15 -1.30 -1.52 -7.83
C CYS A 15 -1.80 -1.36 -6.39
N HIS A 16 -2.67 -0.39 -6.12
CA HIS A 16 -3.24 -0.18 -4.81
C HIS A 16 -4.04 -1.41 -4.33
N VAL A 17 -4.90 -1.95 -5.21
CA VAL A 17 -5.69 -3.16 -4.94
C VAL A 17 -4.80 -4.39 -4.80
N ALA A 18 -3.79 -4.55 -5.64
CA ALA A 18 -2.85 -5.67 -5.54
C ALA A 18 -2.12 -5.67 -4.19
N ILE A 19 -1.67 -4.51 -3.70
CA ILE A 19 -0.92 -4.42 -2.43
C ILE A 19 -1.84 -4.70 -1.24
N LYS A 20 -3.13 -4.31 -1.30
CA LYS A 20 -4.13 -4.73 -0.31
C LYS A 20 -4.24 -6.26 -0.21
N TYR A 21 -4.42 -6.94 -1.35
CA TYR A 21 -4.48 -8.41 -1.33
C TYR A 21 -3.20 -9.05 -0.81
N ILE A 22 -2.04 -8.49 -1.16
CA ILE A 22 -0.76 -8.99 -0.65
C ILE A 22 -0.69 -8.81 0.88
N SER A 23 -1.13 -7.67 1.42
CA SER A 23 -1.11 -7.42 2.87
C SER A 23 -2.02 -8.39 3.63
N GLU A 24 -3.19 -8.69 3.08
CA GLU A 24 -4.15 -9.67 3.63
C GLU A 24 -3.62 -11.10 3.58
N ILE A 25 -3.19 -11.57 2.40
CA ILE A 25 -2.72 -12.94 2.18
C ILE A 25 -1.45 -13.23 3.00
N LYS A 26 -0.56 -12.25 3.13
CA LYS A 26 0.69 -12.42 3.88
C LYS A 26 0.56 -12.08 5.35
N ASN A 27 -0.55 -11.49 5.78
CA ASN A 27 -0.73 -10.95 7.13
C ASN A 27 0.45 -10.04 7.54
N LEU A 28 0.82 -9.12 6.64
CA LEU A 28 1.96 -8.22 6.80
C LEU A 28 1.53 -6.77 6.57
N GLU A 29 2.10 -5.88 7.37
CA GLU A 29 2.01 -4.45 7.11
C GLU A 29 3.01 -4.04 6.01
N ILE A 30 2.50 -3.37 4.98
CA ILE A 30 3.30 -2.83 3.88
C ILE A 30 3.12 -1.31 3.88
N ILE A 31 4.21 -0.58 3.99
CA ILE A 31 4.22 0.89 3.95
C ILE A 31 4.82 1.32 2.62
N VAL A 32 4.03 1.99 1.79
CA VAL A 32 4.45 2.48 0.48
C VAL A 32 4.46 3.99 0.50
N ARG A 33 5.62 4.59 0.25
CA ARG A 33 5.72 6.01 -0.07
C ARG A 33 5.69 6.16 -1.58
N ASP A 34 4.72 6.92 -2.07
CA ASP A 34 4.65 7.30 -3.47
C ASP A 34 5.00 8.78 -3.67
N ALA A 35 4.78 9.32 -4.87
CA ALA A 35 5.09 10.72 -5.17
C ALA A 35 4.30 11.74 -4.31
N SER A 36 3.15 11.32 -3.77
CA SER A 36 2.15 12.19 -3.14
C SER A 36 2.01 11.99 -1.64
N ARG A 37 2.08 10.75 -1.16
CA ARG A 37 1.76 10.39 0.23
C ARG A 37 2.35 9.05 0.66
N PHE A 38 2.12 8.71 1.92
CA PHE A 38 2.32 7.37 2.44
C PHE A 38 1.01 6.60 2.43
N HIS A 39 1.11 5.33 2.04
CA HIS A 39 0.04 4.34 2.06
C HIS A 39 0.43 3.25 3.06
N HIS A 40 -0.38 3.04 4.09
CA HIS A 40 -0.20 1.95 5.04
C HIS A 40 -1.20 0.85 4.72
N PHE A 41 -0.70 -0.25 4.17
CA PHE A 41 -1.51 -1.41 3.83
C PHE A 41 -1.43 -2.43 4.96
N LYS A 42 -2.59 -2.83 5.49
CA LYS A 42 -2.72 -3.82 6.55
C LYS A 42 -4.09 -4.48 6.47
N ASP A 43 -4.14 -5.80 6.63
CA ASP A 43 -5.38 -6.58 6.68
C ASP A 43 -6.33 -6.28 5.50
N GLY A 44 -5.79 -6.18 4.28
CA GLY A 44 -6.59 -5.91 3.07
C GLY A 44 -7.04 -4.45 2.89
N THR A 45 -6.66 -3.55 3.79
CA THR A 45 -7.06 -2.14 3.77
C THR A 45 -5.88 -1.22 3.56
N CYS A 46 -6.14 0.03 3.16
CA CYS A 46 -5.13 1.07 3.06
C CYS A 46 -5.57 2.32 3.82
N SER A 47 -4.64 2.96 4.53
CA SER A 47 -4.89 4.19 5.29
C SER A 47 -5.32 5.39 4.44
N CYS A 48 -5.14 5.36 3.12
CA CYS A 48 -5.52 6.47 2.24
C CYS A 48 -7.03 6.52 1.93
N GLY A 49 -7.82 5.53 2.38
CA GLY A 49 -9.26 5.46 2.11
C GLY A 49 -9.59 5.25 0.63
N ASP A 50 -8.74 4.50 -0.08
CA ASP A 50 -8.85 4.25 -1.53
C ASP A 50 -8.63 5.45 -2.45
N TYR A 51 -8.04 6.52 -1.91
CA TYR A 51 -7.44 7.58 -2.71
C TYR A 51 -6.00 7.19 -3.05
N TRP A 52 -5.84 6.35 -4.07
CA TRP A 52 -4.55 5.93 -4.65
C TRP A 52 -3.57 7.11 -4.83
#